data_AF-A0A4Z1HY32-F1
#
_entry.id   AF-A0A4Z1HY32-F1
#
_cell.length_a   1.000
_cell.length_b   1.000
_cell.length_c   1.000
_cell.angle_alpha   90.00
_cell.angle_beta   90.00
_cell.angle_gamma   90.00
#
_symmetry.space_group_name_H-M   'P 1'
#
loop_
_entity.id
_entity.type
_entity.pdbx_description
1 polymer ?
#
loop_
_entity_poly.entity_id
_entity_poly.type
_entity_poly.pdbx_seq_one_letter_code
_entity_poly.pdbx_strand_id
1 'polypeptide(L)'
;MDSQDFVTWHPADIFSDYPADHKEFALIVLNQPLELPSNIYKKLWDNAVYHIAADGGADQVYNRNHKKPFDGNSLDPALQDVKKAETHLDIDTIIGDFDSMSPNLFKYFEDNGTEIIRDGDQYSTDFTKAVRYVKSLEQPVDSERTPPCSHRQKKLDQLKQLPRPLDIICLGGLGGRVDQALSQLHHLYMFQQEPNYSKGKMYLVSSEAITFVLKAGKHKIKIKEEGKLLKLGKHIGILPVKEPSIITTQGLEWDVTDWKTEFGGDISTSNHAKEDWATIETTKDVVFTIDFVLNKMDEQDQLPLDGRFDDLRA
;
A
#
# COMPACT_ATOMS: atom_id res chain seq x y z
N MET A 1 21.82 4.36 -32.30
CA MET A 1 21.22 3.22 -31.58
C MET A 1 20.94 3.74 -30.19
N ASP A 2 19.79 4.37 -30.00
CA ASP A 2 19.39 4.89 -28.70
C ASP A 2 18.92 3.70 -27.86
N SER A 3 19.78 3.20 -26.98
CA SER A 3 19.33 2.39 -25.85
C SER A 3 18.57 3.32 -24.91
N GLN A 4 17.31 3.62 -25.23
CA GLN A 4 16.41 4.23 -24.26
C GLN A 4 16.10 3.18 -23.21
N ASP A 5 16.68 3.35 -22.03
CA ASP A 5 16.51 2.45 -20.90
C ASP A 5 15.04 2.43 -20.47
N PHE A 6 14.47 1.23 -20.36
CA PHE A 6 13.13 1.04 -19.82
C PHE A 6 13.13 1.27 -18.31
N VAL A 7 12.13 1.98 -17.79
CA VAL A 7 11.83 1.92 -16.35
C VAL A 7 11.17 0.58 -16.06
N THR A 8 11.82 -0.24 -15.24
CA THR A 8 11.37 -1.61 -14.93
C THR A 8 10.50 -1.66 -13.68
N TRP A 9 9.44 -2.47 -13.69
CA TRP A 9 8.48 -2.62 -12.59
C TRP A 9 8.24 -4.09 -12.23
N HIS A 10 8.22 -4.37 -10.93
CA HIS A 10 7.94 -5.68 -10.36
C HIS A 10 6.80 -5.57 -9.33
N PRO A 11 5.53 -5.47 -9.77
CA PRO A 11 4.42 -5.15 -8.88
C PRO A 11 4.22 -6.18 -7.75
N ALA A 12 4.43 -7.47 -8.02
CA ALA A 12 4.25 -8.53 -7.02
C ALA A 12 5.38 -8.60 -5.97
N ASP A 13 6.52 -7.95 -6.21
CA ASP A 13 7.72 -8.08 -5.39
C ASP A 13 7.51 -7.56 -3.95
N ILE A 14 6.60 -6.61 -3.74
CA ILE A 14 6.21 -6.12 -2.41
C ILE A 14 5.58 -7.21 -1.52
N PHE A 15 5.10 -8.31 -2.11
CA PHE A 15 4.55 -9.48 -1.42
C PHE A 15 5.54 -10.66 -1.37
N SER A 16 6.75 -10.50 -1.88
CA SER A 16 7.77 -11.55 -1.92
C SER A 16 8.31 -11.86 -0.52
N ASP A 17 8.69 -13.12 -0.28
CA ASP A 17 9.48 -13.50 0.90
C ASP A 17 10.92 -12.95 0.82
N TYR A 18 11.38 -12.66 -0.40
CA TYR A 18 12.73 -12.15 -0.69
C TYR A 18 12.61 -11.05 -1.74
N PRO A 19 12.18 -9.83 -1.36
CA PRO A 19 12.02 -8.74 -2.30
C PRO A 19 13.35 -8.37 -2.95
N ALA A 20 13.39 -8.37 -4.28
CA ALA A 20 14.58 -8.04 -5.05
C ALA A 20 14.70 -6.54 -5.30
N ASP A 21 13.58 -5.88 -5.61
CA ASP A 21 13.50 -4.49 -6.04
C ASP A 21 12.95 -3.58 -4.95
N HIS A 22 12.01 -4.07 -4.12
CA HIS A 22 11.35 -3.30 -3.06
C HIS A 22 11.88 -3.68 -1.68
N LYS A 23 13.19 -3.48 -1.46
CA LYS A 23 13.85 -3.87 -0.21
C LYS A 23 13.54 -2.95 0.96
N GLU A 24 13.22 -1.70 0.69
CA GLU A 24 12.98 -0.67 1.71
C GLU A 24 11.84 0.24 1.25
N PHE A 25 10.65 0.03 1.81
CA PHE A 25 9.50 0.89 1.55
C PHE A 25 8.76 1.25 2.84
N ALA A 26 8.09 2.39 2.82
CA ALA A 26 7.16 2.79 3.85
C ALA A 26 5.73 2.40 3.46
N LEU A 27 4.95 1.98 4.45
CA LEU A 27 3.55 1.63 4.31
C LEU A 27 2.69 2.77 4.84
N ILE A 28 1.78 3.30 4.01
CA ILE A 28 0.80 4.30 4.40
C ILE A 28 -0.59 3.65 4.44
N VAL A 29 -1.24 3.64 5.59
CA VAL A 29 -2.61 3.15 5.75
C VAL A 29 -3.59 4.31 5.66
N LEU A 30 -4.50 4.25 4.70
CA LEU A 30 -5.55 5.25 4.51
C LEU A 30 -6.83 4.82 5.22
N ASN A 31 -7.77 5.77 5.38
CA ASN A 31 -9.08 5.50 6.00
C ASN A 31 -10.01 4.76 5.02
N GLN A 32 -9.68 3.50 4.72
CA GLN A 32 -10.49 2.55 3.95
C GLN A 32 -10.41 1.16 4.61
N PRO A 33 -11.48 0.35 4.56
CA PRO A 33 -11.47 -1.00 5.10
C PRO A 33 -10.28 -1.85 4.61
N LEU A 34 -9.62 -2.51 5.54
CA LEU A 34 -8.54 -3.47 5.25
C LEU A 34 -9.13 -4.85 4.98
N GLU A 35 -9.44 -5.13 3.71
CA GLU A 35 -10.22 -6.31 3.27
C GLU A 35 -9.38 -7.54 2.89
N LEU A 36 -8.06 -7.42 2.68
CA LEU A 36 -7.22 -8.57 2.34
C LEU A 36 -7.07 -9.54 3.53
N PRO A 37 -6.71 -10.82 3.31
CA PRO A 37 -6.40 -11.76 4.40
C PRO A 37 -5.20 -11.32 5.26
N SER A 38 -5.19 -11.73 6.54
CA SER A 38 -4.24 -11.20 7.54
C SER A 38 -2.79 -11.53 7.23
N ASN A 39 -2.53 -12.70 6.62
CA ASN A 39 -1.21 -13.10 6.14
C ASN A 39 -0.68 -12.17 5.03
N ILE A 40 -1.56 -11.61 4.19
CA ILE A 40 -1.17 -10.68 3.13
C ILE A 40 -0.73 -9.34 3.73
N TYR A 41 -1.54 -8.79 4.66
CA TYR A 41 -1.14 -7.59 5.38
C TYR A 41 0.11 -7.82 6.22
N LYS A 42 0.20 -8.94 6.94
CA LYS A 42 1.39 -9.28 7.71
C LYS A 42 2.65 -9.33 6.83
N LYS A 43 2.56 -9.89 5.62
CA LYS A 43 3.66 -9.87 4.65
C LYS A 43 4.05 -8.44 4.24
N LEU A 44 3.08 -7.59 3.92
CA LEU A 44 3.35 -6.18 3.58
C LEU A 44 3.99 -5.42 4.75
N TRP A 45 3.51 -5.66 5.97
CA TRP A 45 4.09 -5.09 7.20
C TRP A 45 5.52 -5.59 7.43
N ASP A 46 5.77 -6.89 7.25
CA ASP A 46 7.11 -7.46 7.45
C ASP A 46 8.14 -6.96 6.44
N ASN A 47 7.69 -6.67 5.22
CA ASN A 47 8.54 -6.15 4.16
C ASN A 47 8.73 -4.62 4.26
N ALA A 48 7.85 -3.91 4.97
CA ALA A 48 7.95 -2.47 5.15
C ALA A 48 8.93 -2.09 6.27
N VAL A 49 9.69 -1.03 6.06
CA VAL A 49 10.61 -0.50 7.08
C VAL A 49 9.94 0.50 8.01
N TYR A 50 8.76 1.01 7.63
CA TYR A 50 8.02 2.00 8.41
C TYR A 50 6.51 1.91 8.16
N HIS A 51 5.70 2.05 9.20
CA HIS A 51 4.23 1.98 9.14
C HIS A 51 3.61 3.29 9.63
N ILE A 52 2.90 3.99 8.74
CA ILE A 52 2.19 5.22 9.09
C ILE A 52 0.71 5.08 8.76
N ALA A 53 -0.15 5.60 9.64
CA ALA A 53 -1.56 5.77 9.36
C ALA A 53 -1.90 7.25 9.14
N ALA A 54 -2.70 7.51 8.10
CA ALA A 54 -3.27 8.82 7.82
C ALA A 54 -4.63 8.93 8.52
N ASP A 55 -4.69 9.71 9.60
CA ASP A 55 -5.85 9.90 10.48
C ASP A 55 -6.63 8.59 10.72
N GLY A 56 -7.86 8.48 10.21
CA GLY A 56 -8.73 7.31 10.35
C GLY A 56 -8.19 6.01 9.75
N GLY A 57 -7.05 6.02 9.05
CA GLY A 57 -6.30 4.80 8.74
C GLY A 57 -5.92 4.01 10.01
N ALA A 58 -5.73 4.71 11.14
CA ALA A 58 -5.44 4.07 12.42
C ALA A 58 -6.63 3.25 12.93
N ASP A 59 -7.86 3.74 12.73
CA ASP A 59 -9.10 3.03 13.05
C ASP A 59 -9.17 1.70 12.28
N GLN A 60 -8.77 1.71 11.01
CA GLN A 60 -8.79 0.52 10.16
C GLN A 60 -7.81 -0.55 10.65
N VAL A 61 -6.61 -0.14 11.06
CA VAL A 61 -5.62 -1.05 11.67
C VAL A 61 -6.11 -1.56 13.03
N TYR A 62 -6.69 -0.69 13.86
CA TYR A 62 -7.27 -1.09 15.13
C TYR A 62 -8.35 -2.15 14.93
N ASN A 63 -9.31 -1.89 14.03
CA ASN A 63 -10.40 -2.81 13.69
C ASN A 63 -9.87 -4.15 13.20
N ARG A 64 -8.74 -4.15 12.47
CA ARG A 64 -8.10 -5.35 11.98
C ARG A 64 -7.44 -6.18 13.08
N ASN A 65 -6.83 -5.52 14.05
CA ASN A 65 -6.17 -6.18 15.17
C ASN A 65 -7.17 -6.75 16.21
N HIS A 66 -8.38 -6.19 16.30
CA HIS A 66 -9.37 -6.52 17.32
C HIS A 66 -10.52 -7.39 16.81
N LYS A 67 -11.25 -8.07 17.71
CA LYS A 67 -12.41 -8.90 17.31
C LYS A 67 -13.62 -8.02 17.05
N LYS A 68 -13.73 -6.93 17.81
CA LYS A 68 -14.77 -5.93 17.64
C LYS A 68 -14.17 -4.67 17.02
N PRO A 69 -14.81 -4.12 15.96
CA PRO A 69 -14.49 -2.78 15.50
C PRO A 69 -14.64 -1.78 16.64
N PHE A 70 -13.87 -0.70 16.57
CA PHE A 70 -13.98 0.42 17.48
C PHE A 70 -15.35 1.08 17.32
N ASP A 71 -16.10 1.21 18.41
CA ASP A 71 -17.48 1.73 18.42
C ASP A 71 -17.58 3.22 18.82
N GLY A 72 -16.44 3.90 18.97
CA GLY A 72 -16.36 5.29 19.44
C GLY A 72 -16.16 5.43 20.95
N ASN A 73 -16.50 4.41 21.74
CA ASN A 73 -16.61 4.53 23.19
C ASN A 73 -15.79 3.50 23.97
N SER A 74 -15.68 2.26 23.48
CA SER A 74 -15.06 1.16 24.24
C SER A 74 -13.97 0.46 23.44
N LEU A 75 -12.81 0.28 24.06
CA LEU A 75 -11.78 -0.61 23.53
C LEU A 75 -12.21 -2.07 23.72
N ASP A 76 -11.81 -2.97 22.82
CA ASP A 76 -12.14 -4.39 22.89
C ASP A 76 -11.32 -5.03 24.03
N PRO A 77 -11.95 -5.52 25.12
CA PRO A 77 -11.23 -6.12 26.23
C PRO A 77 -10.77 -7.53 25.88
N ALA A 78 -9.74 -7.67 25.04
CA ALA A 78 -8.90 -8.87 24.93
C ALA A 78 -7.72 -8.68 23.98
N LEU A 79 -6.51 -8.58 24.53
CA LEU A 79 -5.29 -9.13 23.92
C LEU A 79 -4.59 -10.00 24.97
N GLN A 80 -5.14 -11.20 25.22
CA GLN A 80 -4.46 -12.28 25.95
C GLN A 80 -4.43 -13.56 25.10
N ASP A 81 -4.27 -13.43 23.78
CA ASP A 81 -4.30 -14.54 22.84
C ASP A 81 -3.01 -14.59 22.03
N VAL A 82 -2.18 -15.61 22.25
CA VAL A 82 -0.81 -15.72 21.71
C VAL A 82 -0.81 -15.79 20.18
N LYS A 83 -1.83 -16.38 19.56
CA LYS A 83 -1.97 -16.45 18.09
C LYS A 83 -2.23 -15.08 17.43
N LYS A 84 -2.77 -14.11 18.16
CA LYS A 84 -3.00 -12.75 17.60
C LYS A 84 -1.74 -11.89 17.57
N ALA A 85 -0.72 -12.21 18.37
CA ALA A 85 0.57 -11.52 18.29
C ALA A 85 1.25 -11.74 16.93
N GLU A 86 1.08 -12.92 16.32
CA GLU A 86 1.69 -13.26 15.03
C GLU A 86 1.09 -12.51 13.84
N THR A 87 -0.14 -12.02 13.93
CA THR A 87 -0.79 -11.25 12.86
C THR A 87 -1.07 -9.80 13.24
N HIS A 88 -0.49 -9.33 14.35
CA HIS A 88 -0.68 -7.96 14.81
C HIS A 88 0.01 -6.99 13.86
N LEU A 89 -0.71 -5.95 13.46
CA LEU A 89 -0.25 -4.90 12.56
C LEU A 89 0.05 -3.66 13.39
N ASP A 90 1.33 -3.32 13.51
CA ASP A 90 1.79 -2.24 14.36
C ASP A 90 1.89 -0.91 13.59
N ILE A 91 1.76 0.22 14.28
CA ILE A 91 1.87 1.55 13.66
C ILE A 91 2.98 2.34 14.34
N ASP A 92 3.93 2.84 13.53
CA ASP A 92 5.01 3.69 14.02
C ASP A 92 4.54 5.12 14.28
N THR A 93 3.79 5.69 13.33
CA THR A 93 3.25 7.06 13.40
C THR A 93 1.79 7.10 12.97
N ILE A 94 1.00 7.94 13.64
CA ILE A 94 -0.30 8.40 13.15
C ILE A 94 -0.19 9.90 12.90
N ILE A 95 -0.62 10.35 11.73
CA ILE A 95 -0.61 11.78 11.36
C ILE A 95 -1.95 12.20 10.76
N GLY A 96 -2.44 13.36 11.15
CA GLY A 96 -3.66 13.97 10.61
C GLY A 96 -4.12 15.18 11.42
N ASP A 97 -5.24 15.77 11.05
CA ASP A 97 -5.91 16.80 11.88
C ASP A 97 -6.65 16.21 13.10
N PHE A 98 -7.04 14.93 12.97
CA PHE A 98 -7.76 14.15 13.96
C PHE A 98 -9.17 14.65 14.27
N ASP A 99 -9.81 15.27 13.29
CA ASP A 99 -11.17 15.79 13.43
C ASP A 99 -12.20 14.67 13.66
N SER A 100 -11.82 13.41 13.35
CA SER A 100 -12.69 12.23 13.43
C SER A 100 -12.28 11.18 14.49
N MET A 101 -11.08 11.28 15.08
CA MET A 101 -10.54 10.25 15.97
C MET A 101 -10.98 10.42 17.42
N SER A 102 -11.41 9.34 18.07
CA SER A 102 -11.85 9.38 19.46
C SER A 102 -10.69 9.47 20.48
N PRO A 103 -10.89 10.09 21.65
CA PRO A 103 -9.88 10.15 22.72
C PRO A 103 -9.41 8.77 23.23
N ASN A 104 -10.29 7.78 23.24
CA ASN A 104 -9.95 6.43 23.71
C ASN A 104 -9.01 5.71 22.74
N LEU A 105 -9.21 5.93 21.43
CA LEU A 105 -8.34 5.35 20.41
C LEU A 105 -6.97 6.03 20.38
N PHE A 106 -6.94 7.36 20.54
CA PHE A 106 -5.69 8.10 20.77
C PHE A 106 -4.88 7.50 21.92
N LYS A 107 -5.53 7.37 23.08
CA LYS A 107 -4.90 6.82 24.27
C LYS A 107 -4.40 5.39 24.05
N TYR A 108 -5.15 4.56 23.34
CA TYR A 108 -4.70 3.21 22.97
C TYR A 108 -3.38 3.24 22.19
N PHE A 109 -3.26 4.09 21.17
CA PHE A 109 -2.03 4.16 20.37
C PHE A 109 -0.86 4.79 21.14
N GLU A 110 -1.14 5.82 21.94
CA GLU A 110 -0.16 6.43 22.84
C GLU A 110 0.38 5.41 23.87
N ASP A 111 -0.50 4.66 24.53
CA ASP A 111 -0.14 3.62 25.50
C ASP A 111 0.65 2.47 24.84
N ASN A 112 0.43 2.21 23.55
CA ASN A 112 1.21 1.26 22.73
C ASN A 112 2.48 1.89 22.10
N GLY A 113 2.79 3.13 22.45
CA GLY A 113 4.03 3.81 22.11
C GLY A 113 4.13 4.37 20.70
N THR A 114 3.02 4.43 19.96
CA THR A 114 2.95 5.02 18.62
C THR A 114 3.17 6.54 18.69
N GLU A 115 3.93 7.09 17.74
CA GLU A 115 4.07 8.53 17.58
C GLU A 115 2.77 9.13 17.05
N ILE A 116 2.36 10.28 17.59
CA ILE A 116 1.16 10.97 17.13
C ILE A 116 1.53 12.39 16.72
N ILE A 117 1.25 12.74 15.47
CA ILE A 117 1.51 14.07 14.90
C ILE A 117 0.18 14.70 14.51
N ARG A 118 -0.24 15.72 15.24
CA ARG A 118 -1.45 16.49 14.97
C ARG A 118 -1.12 17.68 14.11
N ASP A 119 -1.48 17.59 12.84
CA ASP A 119 -1.23 18.61 11.83
C ASP A 119 -2.55 19.26 11.40
N GLY A 120 -2.74 20.49 11.87
CA GLY A 120 -3.95 21.29 11.65
C GLY A 120 -4.03 21.96 10.27
N ASP A 121 -3.13 21.66 9.32
CA ASP A 121 -3.23 22.16 7.94
C ASP A 121 -4.54 21.68 7.28
N GLN A 122 -5.43 22.62 7.00
CA GLN A 122 -6.73 22.41 6.35
C GLN A 122 -6.64 22.46 4.82
N TYR A 123 -5.48 22.80 4.26
CA TYR A 123 -5.25 22.89 2.81
C TYR A 123 -4.61 21.63 2.24
N SER A 124 -4.30 20.64 3.08
CA SER A 124 -3.82 19.33 2.64
C SER A 124 -4.59 18.18 3.30
N THR A 125 -4.73 17.10 2.55
CA THR A 125 -5.37 15.86 3.05
C THR A 125 -4.43 15.13 3.99
N ASP A 126 -4.95 14.25 4.86
CA ASP A 126 -4.10 13.43 5.73
C ASP A 126 -3.21 12.47 4.94
N PHE A 127 -3.64 12.06 3.75
CA PHE A 127 -2.77 11.34 2.82
C PHE A 127 -1.57 12.20 2.40
N THR A 128 -1.80 13.48 2.06
CA THR A 128 -0.70 14.40 1.73
C THR A 128 0.24 14.59 2.92
N LYS A 129 -0.29 14.78 4.12
CA LYS A 129 0.49 14.92 5.36
C LYS A 129 1.36 13.68 5.59
N ALA A 130 0.78 12.48 5.48
CA ALA A 130 1.50 11.21 5.64
C ALA A 130 2.62 11.02 4.62
N VAL A 131 2.37 11.29 3.32
CA VAL A 131 3.43 11.16 2.29
C VAL A 131 4.55 12.16 2.53
N ARG A 132 4.23 13.41 2.86
CA ARG A 132 5.24 14.44 3.15
C ARG A 132 6.10 14.02 4.34
N TYR A 133 5.48 13.57 5.42
CA TYR A 133 6.18 13.09 6.59
C TYR A 133 7.06 11.89 6.26
N VAL A 134 6.57 10.88 5.54
CA VAL A 134 7.38 9.73 5.14
C VAL A 134 8.58 10.14 4.30
N LYS A 135 8.47 11.16 3.44
CA LYS A 135 9.54 11.64 2.57
C LYS A 135 10.60 12.52 3.26
N SER A 136 10.27 13.18 4.37
CA SER A 136 11.25 13.98 5.14
C SER A 136 11.67 13.35 6.48
N LEU A 137 10.76 12.63 7.14
CA LEU A 137 10.80 12.21 8.54
C LEU A 137 11.00 13.40 9.51
N GLU A 138 10.52 14.56 9.07
CA GLU A 138 10.55 15.81 9.80
C GLU A 138 9.14 16.19 10.22
N GLN A 139 9.01 16.56 11.49
CA GLN A 139 7.76 17.06 12.04
C GLN A 139 7.36 18.37 11.30
N PRO A 140 6.10 18.51 10.86
CA PRO A 140 5.59 19.77 10.31
C PRO A 140 5.70 20.94 11.31
N VAL A 141 6.05 22.13 10.83
CA VAL A 141 6.43 23.31 11.65
C VAL A 141 5.38 23.70 12.68
N ASP A 142 4.10 23.56 12.35
CA ASP A 142 2.97 23.97 13.21
C ASP A 142 2.15 22.77 13.73
N SER A 143 2.76 21.58 13.77
CA SER A 143 2.10 20.37 14.29
C SER A 143 2.43 20.12 15.76
N GLU A 144 1.46 19.58 16.50
CA GLU A 144 1.69 19.05 17.84
C GLU A 144 2.19 17.60 17.73
N ARG A 145 3.13 17.18 18.59
CA ARG A 145 3.71 15.84 18.54
C ARG A 145 3.73 15.18 19.90
N THR A 146 3.13 14.00 19.99
CA THR A 146 3.37 13.03 21.06
C THR A 146 4.50 12.11 20.62
N PRO A 147 5.64 12.09 21.33
CA PRO A 147 6.80 11.32 20.92
C PRO A 147 6.54 9.80 21.04
N PRO A 148 7.18 8.98 20.20
CA PRO A 148 7.07 7.53 20.29
C PRO A 148 7.78 6.98 21.55
N CYS A 149 7.46 5.73 21.90
CA CYS A 149 8.20 5.01 22.93
C CYS A 149 9.67 4.77 22.53
N SER A 150 10.52 4.43 23.50
CA SER A 150 11.97 4.33 23.29
C SER A 150 12.41 3.36 22.19
N HIS A 151 11.71 2.24 22.01
CA HIS A 151 12.00 1.28 20.95
C HIS A 151 11.66 1.81 19.56
N ARG A 152 10.48 2.44 19.42
CA ARG A 152 10.06 3.06 18.15
C ARG A 152 10.89 4.29 17.81
N GLN A 153 11.31 5.09 18.80
CA GLN A 153 12.25 6.18 18.56
C GLN A 153 13.57 5.67 17.97
N LYS A 154 14.13 4.57 18.51
CA LYS A 154 15.32 3.93 17.92
C LYS A 154 15.08 3.46 16.48
N LYS A 155 13.90 2.89 16.19
CA LYS A 155 13.52 2.48 14.82
C LYS A 155 13.47 3.69 13.88
N LEU A 156 12.85 4.80 14.30
CA LEU A 156 12.81 6.05 13.54
C LEU A 156 14.21 6.63 13.32
N ASP A 157 15.08 6.59 14.32
CA ASP A 157 16.46 7.06 14.21
C ASP A 157 17.28 6.20 13.22
N GLN A 158 17.07 4.88 13.22
CA GLN A 158 17.66 3.96 12.23
C GLN A 158 17.13 4.25 10.82
N LEU A 159 15.83 4.47 10.67
CA LEU A 159 15.19 4.81 9.40
C LEU A 159 15.79 6.07 8.78
N LYS A 160 16.11 7.08 9.60
CA LYS A 160 16.76 8.32 9.15
C LYS A 160 18.18 8.12 8.59
N GLN A 161 18.80 6.97 8.87
CA GLN A 161 20.12 6.62 8.33
C GLN A 161 20.04 5.80 7.04
N LEU A 162 18.85 5.33 6.63
CA LEU A 162 18.70 4.57 5.40
C LEU A 162 18.89 5.44 4.16
N PRO A 163 19.36 4.86 3.04
CA PRO A 163 19.36 5.53 1.74
C PRO A 163 17.96 6.02 1.38
N ARG A 164 17.89 7.25 0.86
CA ARG A 164 16.65 7.88 0.38
C ARG A 164 16.73 8.03 -1.14
N PRO A 165 15.59 8.00 -1.84
CA PRO A 165 14.21 7.91 -1.34
C PRO A 165 13.77 6.48 -0.96
N LEU A 166 12.71 6.37 -0.16
CA LEU A 166 11.98 5.12 0.02
C LEU A 166 10.86 5.01 -1.01
N ASP A 167 10.56 3.78 -1.43
CA ASP A 167 9.30 3.49 -2.08
C ASP A 167 8.14 3.63 -1.07
N ILE A 168 6.94 3.88 -1.58
CA ILE A 168 5.75 4.08 -0.75
C ILE A 168 4.63 3.16 -1.23
N ILE A 169 4.13 2.33 -0.33
CA ILE A 169 2.97 1.48 -0.57
C ILE A 169 1.80 2.04 0.23
N CYS A 170 0.76 2.45 -0.47
CA CYS A 170 -0.46 2.99 0.11
C CYS A 170 -1.51 1.88 0.18
N LEU A 171 -2.02 1.60 1.36
CA LEU A 171 -3.14 0.70 1.58
C LEU A 171 -4.43 1.51 1.57
N GLY A 172 -5.22 1.28 0.52
CA GLY A 172 -6.46 1.99 0.28
C GLY A 172 -7.10 1.48 -1.01
N GLY A 173 -8.41 1.31 -0.98
CA GLY A 173 -9.18 0.94 -2.17
C GLY A 173 -9.60 2.17 -2.97
N LEU A 174 -9.84 1.98 -4.27
CA LEU A 174 -10.59 2.93 -5.09
C LEU A 174 -12.12 2.73 -4.96
N GLY A 175 -12.56 1.90 -4.02
CA GLY A 175 -13.97 1.64 -3.71
C GLY A 175 -14.59 2.71 -2.81
N GLY A 176 -15.91 2.60 -2.60
CA GLY A 176 -16.66 3.51 -1.75
C GLY A 176 -16.96 4.87 -2.41
N ARG A 177 -16.57 5.96 -1.75
CA ARG A 177 -16.85 7.32 -2.23
C ARG A 177 -16.00 7.67 -3.45
N VAL A 178 -16.65 8.07 -4.54
CA VAL A 178 -15.97 8.40 -5.81
C VAL A 178 -14.96 9.53 -5.66
N ASP A 179 -15.28 10.56 -4.88
CA ASP A 179 -14.36 11.68 -4.65
C ASP A 179 -13.10 11.25 -3.90
N GLN A 180 -13.21 10.28 -2.97
CA GLN A 180 -12.05 9.70 -2.29
C GLN A 180 -11.20 8.83 -3.22
N ALA A 181 -11.84 8.04 -4.10
CA ALA A 181 -11.14 7.25 -5.11
C ALA A 181 -10.34 8.14 -6.08
N LEU A 182 -10.98 9.19 -6.60
CA LEU A 182 -10.31 10.17 -7.48
C LEU A 182 -9.21 10.94 -6.73
N SER A 183 -9.43 11.25 -5.45
CA SER A 183 -8.40 11.86 -4.60
C SER A 183 -7.16 10.96 -4.49
N GLN A 184 -7.31 9.64 -4.29
CA GLN A 184 -6.16 8.73 -4.24
C GLN A 184 -5.38 8.69 -5.56
N LEU A 185 -6.08 8.64 -6.70
CA LEU A 185 -5.42 8.72 -8.01
C LEU A 185 -4.70 10.07 -8.20
N HIS A 186 -5.32 11.17 -7.77
CA HIS A 186 -4.70 12.49 -7.78
C HIS A 186 -3.37 12.51 -7.00
N HIS A 187 -3.33 11.91 -5.81
CA HIS A 187 -2.11 11.86 -4.99
C HIS A 187 -0.99 11.02 -5.65
N LEU A 188 -1.33 9.91 -6.34
CA LEU A 188 -0.32 9.17 -7.12
C LEU A 188 0.34 10.08 -8.16
N TYR A 189 -0.44 10.85 -8.93
CA TYR A 189 0.11 11.84 -9.86
C TYR A 189 0.90 12.92 -9.13
N MET A 190 0.37 13.46 -8.03
CA MET A 190 0.99 14.54 -7.27
C MET A 190 2.37 14.18 -6.75
N PHE A 191 2.55 12.94 -6.26
CA PHE A 191 3.79 12.50 -5.62
C PHE A 191 4.77 11.76 -6.52
N GLN A 192 4.39 11.48 -7.77
CA GLN A 192 5.25 10.93 -8.82
C GLN A 192 5.49 11.94 -9.94
N GLN A 193 6.21 13.03 -9.63
CA GLN A 193 6.55 14.05 -10.63
C GLN A 193 7.78 13.70 -11.47
N GLU A 194 8.76 13.02 -10.88
CA GLU A 194 10.05 12.81 -11.53
C GLU A 194 9.96 11.75 -12.64
N PRO A 195 10.44 12.03 -13.87
CA PRO A 195 10.33 11.10 -15.00
C PRO A 195 10.94 9.72 -14.75
N ASN A 196 11.98 9.65 -13.92
CA ASN A 196 12.72 8.43 -13.59
C ASN A 196 12.42 7.89 -12.18
N TYR A 197 11.41 8.43 -11.49
CA TYR A 197 11.07 8.01 -10.12
C TYR A 197 12.23 8.11 -9.12
N SER A 198 13.15 9.05 -9.33
CA SER A 198 14.30 9.30 -8.43
C SER A 198 13.93 9.72 -7.00
N LYS A 199 12.64 9.93 -6.73
CA LYS A 199 12.05 10.18 -5.39
C LYS A 199 11.25 8.99 -4.85
N GLY A 200 11.45 7.80 -5.41
CA GLY A 200 10.78 6.56 -5.00
C GLY A 200 9.55 6.29 -5.85
N LYS A 201 9.26 5.00 -6.02
CA LYS A 201 8.03 4.50 -6.62
C LYS A 201 6.92 4.52 -5.58
N MET A 202 5.69 4.73 -6.06
CA MET A 202 4.50 4.74 -5.23
C MET A 202 3.49 3.78 -5.84
N TYR A 203 2.94 2.93 -4.99
CA TYR A 203 1.91 1.97 -5.36
C TYR A 203 0.70 2.16 -4.46
N LEU A 204 -0.48 2.05 -5.04
CA LEU A 204 -1.73 1.89 -4.33
C LEU A 204 -2.13 0.41 -4.39
N VAL A 205 -2.34 -0.20 -3.23
CA VAL A 205 -2.74 -1.59 -3.09
C VAL A 205 -4.14 -1.64 -2.49
N SER A 206 -5.08 -2.17 -3.28
CA SER A 206 -6.46 -2.44 -2.84
C SER A 206 -6.64 -3.94 -2.55
N SER A 207 -7.89 -4.37 -2.28
CA SER A 207 -8.25 -5.78 -2.18
C SER A 207 -8.18 -6.54 -3.50
N GLU A 208 -8.13 -5.83 -4.64
CA GLU A 208 -8.27 -6.43 -5.97
C GLU A 208 -7.08 -6.15 -6.89
N ALA A 209 -6.36 -5.04 -6.70
CA ALA A 209 -5.38 -4.58 -7.66
C ALA A 209 -4.21 -3.81 -7.05
N ILE A 210 -3.10 -3.79 -7.80
CA ILE A 210 -1.94 -2.93 -7.60
C ILE A 210 -1.99 -1.84 -8.67
N THR A 211 -1.96 -0.58 -8.25
CA THR A 211 -2.12 0.59 -9.12
C THR A 211 -0.98 1.57 -8.94
N PHE A 212 -0.41 2.09 -10.02
CA PHE A 212 0.68 3.06 -10.00
C PHE A 212 0.67 3.93 -11.26
N VAL A 213 1.44 5.01 -11.27
CA VAL A 213 1.49 5.94 -12.41
C VAL A 213 2.72 5.65 -13.27
N LEU A 214 2.49 5.44 -14.56
CA LEU A 214 3.51 5.44 -15.60
C LEU A 214 3.74 6.88 -16.07
N LYS A 215 4.98 7.36 -16.03
CA LYS A 215 5.36 8.66 -16.60
C LYS A 215 5.41 8.58 -18.11
N ALA A 216 5.40 9.72 -18.79
CA ALA A 216 5.77 9.75 -20.21
C ALA A 216 7.14 9.07 -20.43
N GLY A 217 7.19 8.09 -21.34
CA GLY A 217 8.38 7.28 -21.60
C GLY A 217 8.09 5.81 -21.82
N LYS A 218 9.12 4.97 -21.60
CA LYS A 218 9.10 3.52 -21.85
C LYS A 218 9.21 2.74 -20.54
N HIS A 219 8.30 1.79 -20.36
CA HIS A 219 8.20 0.96 -19.17
C HIS A 219 8.25 -0.51 -19.53
N LYS A 220 8.88 -1.31 -18.66
CA LYS A 220 8.87 -2.77 -18.75
C LYS A 220 8.31 -3.32 -17.44
N ILE A 221 7.21 -4.06 -17.50
CA ILE A 221 6.43 -4.46 -16.31
C ILE A 221 6.30 -5.97 -16.26
N LYS A 222 6.63 -6.58 -15.12
CA LYS A 222 6.36 -8.00 -14.86
C LYS A 222 4.86 -8.17 -14.57
N ILE A 223 4.11 -8.58 -15.59
CA ILE A 223 2.63 -8.59 -15.57
C ILE A 223 2.03 -9.97 -15.34
N LYS A 224 2.85 -11.02 -15.42
CA LYS A 224 2.42 -12.38 -15.15
C LYS A 224 3.50 -13.06 -14.31
N GLU A 225 3.09 -13.38 -13.10
CA GLU A 225 3.95 -13.95 -12.06
C GLU A 225 3.08 -14.75 -11.10
N GLU A 226 3.58 -15.91 -10.68
CA GLU A 226 2.94 -16.80 -9.73
C GLU A 226 3.83 -16.90 -8.49
N GLY A 227 3.53 -16.06 -7.51
CA GLY A 227 4.21 -16.07 -6.23
C GLY A 227 3.53 -17.02 -5.24
N LYS A 228 4.04 -17.08 -4.01
CA LYS A 228 3.46 -17.90 -2.93
C LYS A 228 2.07 -17.42 -2.53
N LEU A 229 1.90 -16.11 -2.38
CA LEU A 229 0.68 -15.51 -1.83
C LEU A 229 -0.36 -15.12 -2.89
N LEU A 230 0.10 -14.74 -4.08
CA LEU A 230 -0.76 -14.24 -5.13
C LEU A 230 -0.23 -14.55 -6.52
N LYS A 231 -1.12 -14.39 -7.50
CA LYS A 231 -0.86 -14.49 -8.92
C LYS A 231 -1.33 -13.23 -9.63
N LEU A 232 -0.48 -12.68 -10.50
CA LEU A 232 -0.80 -11.54 -11.37
C LEU A 232 -1.30 -11.96 -12.75
N GLY A 233 -1.98 -11.03 -13.42
CA GLY A 233 -2.09 -11.01 -14.88
C GLY A 233 -3.46 -11.37 -15.45
N LYS A 234 -4.52 -11.38 -14.63
CA LYS A 234 -5.86 -11.67 -15.15
C LYS A 234 -6.45 -10.45 -15.84
N HIS A 235 -6.45 -9.27 -15.22
CA HIS A 235 -6.90 -8.02 -15.83
C HIS A 235 -5.90 -6.88 -15.60
N ILE A 236 -5.74 -6.07 -16.64
CA ILE A 236 -4.83 -4.93 -16.74
C ILE A 236 -5.62 -3.75 -17.30
N GLY A 237 -5.37 -2.55 -16.75
CA GLY A 237 -5.90 -1.29 -17.25
C GLY A 237 -4.79 -0.25 -17.43
N ILE A 238 -4.91 0.56 -18.49
CA ILE A 238 -4.05 1.71 -18.78
C ILE A 238 -4.96 2.91 -18.99
N LEU A 239 -4.98 3.83 -18.01
CA LEU A 239 -6.01 4.87 -17.88
C LEU A 239 -5.40 6.28 -18.01
N PRO A 240 -5.79 7.07 -19.03
CA PRO A 240 -5.33 8.46 -19.20
C PRO A 240 -6.17 9.43 -18.36
N VAL A 241 -6.11 9.31 -17.04
CA VAL A 241 -7.00 10.05 -16.11
C VAL A 241 -6.70 11.55 -16.09
N LYS A 242 -5.42 11.93 -16.19
CA LYS A 242 -4.98 13.34 -16.10
C LYS A 242 -5.16 14.11 -17.41
N GLU A 243 -4.72 13.52 -18.53
CA GLU A 243 -4.79 14.10 -19.87
C GLU A 243 -4.72 12.99 -20.95
N PRO A 244 -5.23 13.23 -22.17
CA PRO A 244 -5.09 12.29 -23.29
C PRO A 244 -3.64 11.89 -23.57
N SER A 245 -3.42 10.64 -24.01
CA SER A 245 -2.11 10.09 -24.32
C SER A 245 -2.14 9.29 -25.64
N ILE A 246 -0.97 8.90 -26.10
CA ILE A 246 -0.75 7.91 -27.17
C ILE A 246 0.08 6.80 -26.56
N ILE A 247 -0.41 5.55 -26.66
CA ILE A 247 0.24 4.38 -26.10
C ILE A 247 0.60 3.34 -27.17
N THR A 248 1.74 2.69 -26.97
CA THR A 248 2.16 1.49 -27.70
C THR A 248 2.48 0.41 -26.68
N THR A 249 1.91 -0.78 -26.84
CA THR A 249 2.08 -1.89 -25.89
C THR A 249 2.58 -3.14 -26.60
N GLN A 250 3.37 -3.95 -25.91
CA GLN A 250 3.72 -5.31 -26.33
C GLN A 250 3.63 -6.25 -25.13
N GLY A 251 3.13 -7.47 -25.35
CA GLY A 251 3.02 -8.51 -24.32
C GLY A 251 1.66 -8.59 -23.63
N LEU A 252 0.71 -7.74 -24.02
CA LEU A 252 -0.68 -7.81 -23.60
C LEU A 252 -1.52 -8.63 -24.60
N GLU A 253 -2.71 -9.07 -24.21
CA GLU A 253 -3.62 -9.80 -25.10
C GLU A 253 -4.10 -8.91 -26.25
N TRP A 254 -4.45 -7.66 -25.93
CA TRP A 254 -4.80 -6.64 -26.90
C TRP A 254 -3.70 -5.59 -26.95
N ASP A 255 -2.63 -5.92 -27.68
CA ASP A 255 -1.56 -4.98 -27.96
C ASP A 255 -1.99 -3.92 -28.98
N VAL A 256 -1.48 -2.70 -28.81
CA VAL A 256 -1.79 -1.55 -29.66
C VAL A 256 -0.51 -0.81 -30.06
N THR A 257 -0.57 -0.10 -31.19
CA THR A 257 0.54 0.73 -31.70
C THR A 257 0.03 2.12 -32.01
N ASP A 258 0.70 3.15 -31.45
CA ASP A 258 0.37 4.56 -31.62
C ASP A 258 -1.12 4.88 -31.37
N TRP A 259 -1.69 4.21 -30.37
CA TRP A 259 -3.12 4.28 -30.11
C TRP A 259 -3.45 5.43 -29.18
N LYS A 260 -4.27 6.36 -29.68
CA LYS A 260 -4.77 7.48 -28.89
C LYS A 260 -5.71 6.94 -27.80
N THR A 261 -5.45 7.34 -26.56
CA THR A 261 -6.30 7.01 -25.41
C THR A 261 -6.71 8.29 -24.67
N GLU A 262 -7.98 8.41 -24.31
CA GLU A 262 -8.51 9.56 -23.58
C GLU A 262 -9.74 9.23 -22.74
N PHE A 263 -9.90 9.92 -21.61
CA PHE A 263 -11.10 9.78 -20.79
C PHE A 263 -12.32 10.31 -21.54
N GLY A 264 -13.40 9.53 -21.59
CA GLY A 264 -14.58 9.82 -22.43
C GLY A 264 -14.46 9.34 -23.88
N GLY A 265 -13.32 8.75 -24.26
CA GLY A 265 -13.11 8.08 -25.52
C GLY A 265 -12.53 6.68 -25.31
N ASP A 266 -11.49 6.38 -26.05
CA ASP A 266 -10.82 5.08 -26.06
C ASP A 266 -9.93 4.88 -24.82
N ILE A 267 -10.18 3.82 -24.04
CA ILE A 267 -9.42 3.48 -22.82
C ILE A 267 -9.13 1.98 -22.79
N SER A 268 -7.87 1.61 -22.52
CA SER A 268 -7.49 0.20 -22.34
C SER A 268 -7.97 -0.28 -20.95
N THR A 269 -9.10 -0.98 -20.93
CA THR A 269 -9.66 -1.60 -19.73
C THR A 269 -9.94 -3.07 -20.00
N SER A 270 -9.86 -3.91 -18.97
CA SER A 270 -10.02 -5.37 -19.09
C SER A 270 -9.04 -6.01 -20.08
N ASN A 271 -7.84 -5.45 -20.23
CA ASN A 271 -6.77 -6.06 -21.00
C ASN A 271 -6.16 -7.23 -20.20
N HIS A 272 -5.51 -8.21 -20.83
CA HIS A 272 -4.97 -9.38 -20.11
C HIS A 272 -3.47 -9.54 -20.36
N ALA A 273 -2.79 -10.25 -19.45
CA ALA A 273 -1.40 -10.62 -19.68
C ALA A 273 -1.29 -11.79 -20.67
N LYS A 274 -0.65 -11.54 -21.82
CA LYS A 274 -0.32 -12.58 -22.79
C LYS A 274 1.05 -13.19 -22.49
N GLU A 275 2.04 -12.32 -22.28
CA GLU A 275 3.41 -12.68 -21.96
C GLU A 275 3.72 -12.46 -20.46
N ASP A 276 4.90 -12.92 -20.05
CA ASP A 276 5.44 -12.69 -18.71
C ASP A 276 5.68 -11.22 -18.39
N TRP A 277 6.10 -10.48 -19.42
CA TRP A 277 6.50 -9.09 -19.37
C TRP A 277 5.75 -8.29 -20.43
N ALA A 278 5.29 -7.10 -20.06
CA ALA A 278 4.82 -6.12 -21.04
C ALA A 278 5.81 -4.97 -21.18
N THR A 279 5.92 -4.43 -22.38
CA THR A 279 6.48 -3.09 -22.61
C THR A 279 5.35 -2.13 -22.90
N ILE A 280 5.42 -0.94 -22.30
CA ILE A 280 4.43 0.13 -22.50
C ILE A 280 5.20 1.41 -22.75
N GLU A 281 4.98 2.00 -23.92
CA GLU A 281 5.43 3.36 -24.25
C GLU A 281 4.22 4.29 -24.20
N THR A 282 4.35 5.43 -23.52
CA THR A 282 3.28 6.42 -23.38
C THR A 282 3.84 7.83 -23.55
N THR A 283 3.11 8.68 -24.27
CA THR A 283 3.53 10.07 -24.52
C THR A 283 3.20 11.02 -23.36
N LYS A 284 2.26 10.62 -22.49
CA LYS A 284 1.83 11.34 -21.27
C LYS A 284 1.68 10.38 -20.10
N ASP A 285 1.56 10.94 -18.91
CA ASP A 285 1.41 10.12 -17.70
C ASP A 285 0.06 9.37 -17.67
N VAL A 286 0.09 8.06 -17.45
CA VAL A 286 -1.11 7.20 -17.38
C VAL A 286 -1.11 6.38 -16.10
N VAL A 287 -2.29 6.08 -15.57
CA VAL A 287 -2.43 5.11 -14.48
C VAL A 287 -2.36 3.71 -15.06
N PHE A 288 -1.50 2.87 -14.50
CA PHE A 288 -1.48 1.44 -14.75
C PHE A 288 -2.08 0.73 -13.54
N THR A 289 -2.98 -0.22 -13.79
CA THR A 289 -3.56 -1.08 -12.76
C THR A 289 -3.53 -2.52 -13.22
N ILE A 290 -3.18 -3.43 -12.30
CA ILE A 290 -3.15 -4.87 -12.54
C ILE A 290 -3.80 -5.59 -11.37
N ASP A 291 -4.72 -6.49 -11.68
CA ASP A 291 -5.36 -7.31 -10.67
C ASP A 291 -4.45 -8.42 -10.16
N PHE A 292 -4.82 -8.98 -9.02
CA PHE A 292 -4.21 -10.19 -8.50
C PHE A 292 -5.27 -11.15 -7.95
N VAL A 293 -4.94 -12.43 -7.99
CA VAL A 293 -5.73 -13.48 -7.33
C VAL A 293 -4.90 -14.04 -6.19
N LEU A 294 -5.50 -14.14 -5.01
CA LEU A 294 -4.85 -14.76 -3.86
C LEU A 294 -4.83 -16.28 -4.03
N ASN A 295 -3.67 -16.87 -3.76
CA ASN A 295 -3.55 -18.32 -3.78
C ASN A 295 -4.28 -18.92 -2.58
N LYS A 296 -4.93 -20.06 -2.79
CA LYS A 296 -5.45 -20.86 -1.68
C LYS A 296 -4.26 -21.34 -0.86
N MET A 297 -4.21 -20.99 0.42
CA MET A 297 -3.24 -21.58 1.33
C MET A 297 -3.64 -23.03 1.56
N ASP A 298 -2.68 -23.94 1.42
CA ASP A 298 -2.90 -25.35 1.74
C ASP A 298 -3.28 -25.45 3.23
N GLU A 299 -4.35 -26.19 3.52
CA GLU A 299 -4.84 -26.45 4.89
C GLU A 299 -3.79 -27.15 5.79
N GLN A 300 -2.63 -27.55 5.24
CA GLN A 300 -1.55 -28.25 5.95
C GLN A 300 -0.70 -27.36 6.87
N ASP A 301 -0.72 -26.03 6.70
CA ASP A 301 -0.09 -25.11 7.67
C ASP A 301 -1.01 -24.82 8.89
N GLN A 302 -2.22 -25.38 8.91
CA GLN A 302 -3.04 -25.48 10.11
C GLN A 302 -2.67 -26.78 10.85
N LEU A 303 -1.71 -26.70 11.78
CA LEU A 303 -1.49 -27.77 12.76
C LEU A 303 -2.84 -28.17 13.39
N PRO A 304 -3.22 -29.47 13.36
CA PRO A 304 -4.53 -29.89 13.84
C PRO A 304 -4.69 -29.60 15.33
N LEU A 305 -5.70 -28.77 15.63
CA LEU A 305 -6.29 -28.61 16.96
C LEU A 305 -7.13 -29.84 17.26
N ASP A 306 -6.51 -30.93 17.72
CA ASP A 306 -7.09 -31.87 18.70
C ASP A 306 -6.17 -33.08 18.90
N GLY A 307 -5.24 -32.95 19.84
CA GLY A 307 -4.64 -34.09 20.52
C GLY A 307 -5.46 -34.39 21.76
N ARG A 308 -6.51 -35.21 21.62
CA ARG A 308 -7.25 -35.78 22.75
C ARG A 308 -6.26 -36.45 23.70
N PHE A 309 -6.15 -35.93 24.92
CA PHE A 309 -5.73 -36.73 26.05
C PHE A 309 -6.99 -37.31 26.68
N ASP A 310 -7.40 -38.48 26.23
CA ASP A 310 -8.22 -39.38 27.03
C ASP A 310 -7.72 -40.81 26.86
N ASP A 311 -7.61 -41.44 28.02
CA ASP A 311 -7.43 -42.86 28.30
C ASP A 311 -6.10 -43.54 27.93
N LEU A 312 -5.31 -43.80 28.97
CA LEU A 312 -4.82 -45.14 29.30
C LEU A 312 -4.12 -45.10 30.67
N ARG A 313 -4.83 -45.46 31.74
CA ARG A 313 -4.28 -46.31 32.83
C ARG A 313 -5.38 -47.16 33.46
N ALA A 314 -5.35 -48.43 33.07
CA ALA A 314 -5.64 -49.54 33.97
C ALA A 314 -4.67 -49.57 35.15
#